data_AF-A0A836TVN1-F1
#
_entry.id   AF-A0A836TVN1-F1
#
_cell.length_a   1.000
_cell.length_b   1.000
_cell.length_c   1.000
_cell.angle_alpha   90.00
_cell.angle_beta   90.00
_cell.angle_gamma   90.00
#
_symmetry.space_group_name_H-M   'P 1'
#
loop_
_entity.id
_entity.type
_entity.pdbx_description
1 polymer ?
#
loop_
_entity_poly.entity_id
_entity_poly.type
_entity_poly.pdbx_seq_one_letter_code
_entity_poly.pdbx_strand_id
1 'polypeptide(L)'
;MVVSNADYRKFDGTLREVLSGNAEQRQELKQYLEERYQRGECFYGIHVSDSALVTCMINDYTDNHFHFIDGADGGYAMAATMLKQQLKTE
;
A
#
# COMPACT_ATOMS: atom_id res chain seq x y z
N MET A 1 -11.95 -14.97 7.47
CA MET A 1 -11.22 -14.72 8.74
C MET A 1 -10.10 -13.71 8.58
N VAL A 2 -9.22 -13.78 7.55
CA VAL A 2 -8.21 -12.71 7.31
C VAL A 2 -8.76 -11.55 6.47
N VAL A 3 -9.43 -11.82 5.34
CA VAL A 3 -9.92 -10.79 4.41
C VAL A 3 -11.03 -9.91 5.02
N SER A 4 -11.89 -10.49 5.86
CA SER A 4 -13.02 -9.79 6.48
C SER A 4 -12.60 -8.77 7.55
N ASN A 5 -11.40 -8.93 8.11
CA ASN A 5 -10.89 -8.17 9.25
C ASN A 5 -9.56 -7.45 8.94
N ALA A 6 -9.16 -7.39 7.66
CA ALA A 6 -8.01 -6.63 7.22
C ALA A 6 -8.35 -5.14 7.17
N ASP A 7 -7.42 -4.26 7.53
CA ASP A 7 -7.59 -2.82 7.38
C ASP A 7 -7.52 -2.42 5.88
N TYR A 8 -8.66 -2.52 5.19
CA TYR A 8 -8.81 -2.18 3.75
C TYR A 8 -9.47 -0.82 3.51
N ARG A 9 -9.84 -0.08 4.57
CA ARG A 9 -10.54 1.21 4.46
C ARG A 9 -9.84 2.30 5.27
N LYS A 10 -8.91 2.99 4.62
CA LYS A 10 -8.26 4.20 5.15
C LYS A 10 -9.05 5.43 4.68
N PHE A 11 -9.49 6.28 5.62
CA PHE A 11 -10.43 7.38 5.37
C PHE A 11 -9.76 8.75 5.18
N ASP A 12 -8.51 8.78 4.72
CA ASP A 12 -7.75 10.03 4.51
C ASP A 12 -7.67 10.46 3.03
N GLY A 13 -8.54 9.89 2.19
CA GLY A 13 -8.58 10.19 0.75
C GLY A 13 -7.39 9.64 -0.04
N THR A 14 -6.46 8.93 0.60
CA THR A 14 -5.31 8.29 -0.05
C THR A 14 -5.53 6.79 -0.15
N LEU A 15 -5.49 6.24 -1.36
CA LEU A 15 -5.49 4.79 -1.56
C LEU A 15 -4.13 4.22 -1.12
N ARG A 16 -4.13 3.24 -0.22
CA ARG A 16 -2.93 2.52 0.22
C ARG A 16 -3.26 1.04 0.31
N GLU A 17 -2.52 0.24 -0.45
CA GLU A 17 -2.75 -1.19 -0.57
C GLU A 17 -1.42 -1.95 -0.50
N VAL A 18 -1.45 -3.15 0.07
CA VAL A 18 -0.37 -4.13 -0.05
C VAL A 18 -0.83 -5.19 -1.05
N LEU A 19 -0.13 -5.28 -2.18
CA LEU A 19 -0.47 -6.20 -3.27
C LEU A 19 0.59 -7.29 -3.37
N SER A 20 0.16 -8.55 -3.39
CA SER A 20 1.02 -9.68 -3.75
C SER A 20 0.98 -9.90 -5.26
N GLY A 21 2.15 -10.07 -5.89
CA GLY A 21 2.23 -10.34 -7.32
C GLY A 21 3.64 -10.71 -7.76
N ASN A 22 3.79 -11.06 -9.03
CA ASN A 22 5.09 -11.36 -9.63
C ASN A 22 5.76 -10.09 -10.18
N ALA A 23 6.98 -10.24 -10.73
CA ALA A 23 7.76 -9.12 -11.25
C ALA A 23 7.12 -8.45 -12.49
N GLU A 24 6.43 -9.22 -13.33
CA GLU A 24 5.76 -8.74 -14.54
C GLU A 24 4.54 -7.89 -14.17
N GLN A 25 3.66 -8.39 -13.32
CA GLN A 25 2.48 -7.68 -12.79
C GLN A 25 2.88 -6.37 -12.10
N ARG A 26 3.97 -6.39 -11.33
CA ARG A 26 4.51 -5.17 -10.70
C ARG A 26 4.95 -4.14 -11.76
N GLN A 27 5.60 -4.61 -12.83
CA GLN A 27 6.06 -3.73 -13.89
C GLN A 27 4.89 -3.11 -14.66
N GLU A 28 3.85 -3.90 -14.95
CA GLU A 28 2.60 -3.42 -15.55
C GLU A 28 1.93 -2.36 -14.69
N LEU A 29 1.80 -2.61 -13.38
CA LEU A 29 1.22 -1.65 -12.44
C LEU A 29 2.03 -0.34 -12.39
N LYS A 30 3.37 -0.46 -12.34
CA LYS A 30 4.24 0.71 -12.33
C LYS A 30 4.08 1.53 -13.60
N GLN A 31 4.03 0.89 -14.76
CA GLN A 31 3.83 1.58 -16.03
C GLN A 31 2.46 2.28 -16.08
N TYR A 32 1.40 1.61 -15.65
CA TYR A 32 0.06 2.19 -15.57
C TYR A 32 0.03 3.46 -14.70
N LEU A 33 0.64 3.42 -13.51
CA LEU A 33 0.70 4.56 -12.60
C LEU A 33 1.55 5.70 -13.16
N GLU A 34 2.69 5.37 -13.79
CA GLU A 34 3.57 6.35 -14.42
C GLU A 34 2.88 7.11 -15.55
N GLU A 35 2.11 6.42 -16.40
CA GLU A 35 1.32 7.06 -17.46
C GLU A 35 0.30 8.06 -16.90
N ARG A 36 -0.26 7.81 -15.72
CA ARG A 36 -1.26 8.70 -15.08
C ARG A 36 -0.59 9.87 -14.36
N TYR A 37 0.55 9.63 -13.74
CA TYR A 37 1.39 10.69 -13.19
C TYR A 37 1.80 11.69 -14.28
N GLN A 38 2.26 11.21 -15.43
CA GLN A 38 2.65 12.07 -16.56
C GLN A 38 1.48 12.90 -17.13
N ARG A 39 0.25 12.42 -16.94
CA ARG A 39 -0.99 13.14 -17.31
C ARG A 39 -1.49 14.11 -16.22
N GLY A 40 -0.81 14.19 -15.07
CA GLY A 40 -1.23 14.99 -13.92
C GLY A 40 -2.48 14.46 -13.21
N GLU A 41 -2.80 13.16 -13.37
CA GLU A 41 -4.03 12.57 -12.83
C GLU A 41 -3.87 12.05 -11.40
N CYS A 42 -2.66 11.65 -11.03
CA CYS A 42 -2.36 11.19 -9.67
C CYS A 42 -0.87 11.32 -9.33
N PHE A 43 -0.58 11.34 -8.04
CA PHE A 43 0.75 11.03 -7.51
C PHE A 43 0.74 9.61 -6.96
N TYR A 44 1.88 8.93 -7.06
CA TYR A 44 1.99 7.56 -6.59
C TYR A 44 3.33 7.30 -5.94
N GLY A 45 3.36 6.24 -5.14
CA GLY A 45 4.58 5.69 -4.56
C GLY A 45 4.45 4.20 -4.46
N ILE A 46 5.52 3.48 -4.78
CA ILE A 46 5.58 2.03 -4.70
C ILE A 46 6.84 1.61 -3.95
N HIS A 47 6.72 0.59 -3.13
CA HIS A 47 7.84 -0.07 -2.47
C HIS A 47 7.68 -1.58 -2.63
N VAL A 48 8.79 -2.26 -2.93
CA VAL A 48 8.80 -3.70 -3.13
C VAL A 48 9.42 -4.31 -1.88
N SER A 49 8.68 -5.23 -1.26
CA SER A 49 9.12 -5.97 -0.09
C SER A 49 9.01 -7.47 -0.39
N ASP A 50 9.95 -8.26 0.11
CA ASP A 50 9.95 -9.72 -0.09
C ASP A 50 8.93 -10.44 0.82
N SER A 51 8.35 -9.71 1.78
CA SER A 51 7.32 -10.21 2.70
C SER A 51 6.37 -9.10 3.15
N ALA A 52 5.20 -9.49 3.63
CA ALA A 52 4.24 -8.60 4.29
C ALA A 52 4.28 -8.81 5.80
N LEU A 53 4.16 -7.72 6.55
CA LEU A 53 3.99 -7.71 8.00
C LEU A 53 2.50 -7.66 8.30
N VAL A 54 2.03 -8.65 9.07
CA VAL A 54 0.67 -8.68 9.60
C VAL A 54 0.75 -8.42 11.10
N THR A 55 0.21 -7.28 11.53
CA THR A 55 0.04 -6.97 12.96
C THR A 55 -1.42 -7.17 13.34
N CYS A 56 -1.67 -8.11 14.24
CA CYS A 56 -3.01 -8.36 14.77
C CYS A 56 -3.22 -7.52 16.03
N MET A 57 -4.15 -6.57 16.00
CA MET A 57 -4.67 -5.95 17.21
C MET A 57 -5.87 -6.77 17.67
N ILE A 58 -5.74 -7.43 18.82
CA ILE A 58 -6.77 -8.30 19.37
C ILE A 58 -7.39 -7.58 20.57
N ASN A 59 -8.66 -7.19 20.44
CA ASN A 59 -9.44 -6.64 21.56
C ASN A 59 -10.29 -7.73 22.25
N ASP A 60 -10.69 -8.77 21.50
CA ASP A 60 -11.35 -10.00 21.95
C ASP A 60 -10.93 -11.14 21.00
N TYR A 61 -10.67 -12.34 21.52
CA TYR A 61 -10.28 -13.53 20.76
C TYR A 61 -11.42 -14.12 19.90
N THR A 62 -12.67 -13.72 20.12
CA THR A 62 -13.85 -14.27 19.44
C THR A 62 -14.21 -13.50 18.16
N ASP A 63 -14.46 -12.18 18.23
CA ASP A 63 -15.02 -11.43 17.08
C ASP A 63 -14.41 -10.03 16.83
N ASN A 64 -13.53 -9.51 17.70
CA ASN A 64 -12.98 -8.15 17.56
C ASN A 64 -11.45 -8.15 17.46
N HIS A 65 -10.93 -8.59 16.31
CA HIS A 65 -9.52 -8.44 15.96
C HIS A 65 -9.35 -7.76 14.61
N PHE A 66 -8.40 -6.84 14.52
CA PHE A 66 -8.04 -6.13 13.29
C PHE A 66 -6.66 -6.57 12.82
N HIS A 67 -6.53 -6.87 11.53
CA HIS A 67 -5.25 -7.16 10.90
C HIS A 67 -4.75 -5.93 10.14
N PHE A 68 -3.69 -5.32 10.66
CA PHE A 68 -2.93 -4.31 9.94
C PHE A 68 -1.94 -5.01 9.03
N ILE A 69 -2.01 -4.69 7.73
CA ILE A 69 -1.13 -5.25 6.72
C ILE A 69 -0.27 -4.13 6.17
N ASP A 70 1.05 -4.31 6.21
CA ASP A 70 2.05 -3.46 5.57
C ASP A 70 3.14 -4.32 4.90
N GLY A 71 3.95 -3.72 4.03
CA GLY A 71 5.17 -4.36 3.53
C GLY A 71 6.26 -4.38 4.60
N ALA A 72 7.13 -5.41 4.56
CA ALA A 72 8.37 -5.40 5.33
C ALA A 72 9.31 -4.26 4.89
N ASP A 73 10.39 -4.02 5.65
CA ASP A 73 11.44 -3.06 5.33
C ASP A 73 10.96 -1.60 5.17
N GLY A 74 9.89 -1.25 5.88
CA GLY A 74 9.35 0.10 5.97
C GLY A 74 8.12 0.36 5.11
N GLY A 75 7.71 -0.58 4.25
CA GLY A 75 6.36 -0.65 3.69
C GLY A 75 5.82 0.69 3.15
N TYR A 76 4.66 1.12 3.65
CA TYR A 76 4.02 2.38 3.25
C TYR A 76 4.90 3.62 3.46
N ALA A 77 5.77 3.64 4.48
CA ALA A 77 6.65 4.77 4.71
C ALA A 77 7.68 4.92 3.58
N MET A 78 8.22 3.79 3.10
CA MET A 78 9.13 3.78 1.96
C MET A 78 8.41 4.14 0.65
N ALA A 79 7.20 3.60 0.43
CA ALA A 79 6.38 3.97 -0.73
C ALA A 79 6.08 5.48 -0.75
N ALA A 80 5.75 6.07 0.42
CA ALA A 80 5.45 7.50 0.54
C ALA A 80 6.63 8.41 0.21
N THR A 81 7.87 7.93 0.24
CA THR A 81 9.04 8.74 -0.13
C THR A 81 8.98 9.18 -1.58
N MET A 82 8.65 8.26 -2.49
CA MET A 82 8.49 8.56 -3.92
C MET A 82 7.31 9.52 -4.15
N LEU A 83 6.15 9.23 -3.55
CA LEU A 83 4.97 10.08 -3.67
C LEU A 83 5.23 11.52 -3.21
N LYS A 84 5.90 11.68 -2.06
CA LYS A 84 6.24 13.00 -1.52
C LYS A 84 7.28 13.75 -2.36
N GLN A 85 8.15 13.05 -3.08
CA GLN A 85 9.08 13.69 -4.02
C GLN A 85 8.33 14.28 -5.21
N GLN A 86 7.33 13.56 -5.73
CA GLN A 86 6.48 14.06 -6.81
C GLN A 86 5.71 15.32 -6.36
N LEU A 87 5.09 15.30 -5.18
CA LEU A 87 4.34 16.43 -4.61
C LEU A 87 5.19 17.70 -4.34
N LYS A 88 6.52 17.58 -4.21
CA LYS A 88 7.42 18.72 -4.00
C LYS A 88 7.85 19.40 -5.29
N THR A 89 7.63 18.74 -6.43
CA THR A 89 8.10 19.19 -7.75
C THR A 89 7.02 19.99 -8.48
N GLU A 90 5.78 19.99 -7.97
CA GLU A 90 4.73 20.97 -8.31
C GLU A 90 4.89 22.27 -7.50
#